data_AF-A0A2W5BZT4-F1
#
_entry.id   AF-A0A2W5BZT4-F1
#
_cell.length_a   1.000
_cell.length_b   1.000
_cell.length_c   1.000
_cell.angle_alpha   90.00
_cell.angle_beta   90.00
_cell.angle_gamma   90.00
#
_symmetry.space_group_name_H-M   'P 1'
#
loop_
_entity.id
_entity.type
_entity.pdbx_description
1 polymer ?
#
loop_
_entity_poly.entity_id
_entity_poly.type
_entity_poly.pdbx_seq_one_letter_code
_entity_poly.pdbx_strand_id
1 'polypeptide(L)' 'MAELITQAEYARRRDVSRQYIHRLVTQGKIPTDELKRIDPEIADAVLAQLSDPARRLNDMPED' A
#
# COMPACT_ATOMS: atom_id res chain seq x y z
N MET A 1 -13.68 -11.25 6.00
CA MET A 1 -13.96 -11.53 4.57
C MET A 1 -13.07 -10.59 3.79
N ALA A 2 -12.09 -11.10 3.06
CA ALA A 2 -11.16 -10.29 2.28
C ALA A 2 -11.92 -9.55 1.17
N GLU A 3 -12.03 -8.23 1.26
CA GLU A 3 -12.68 -7.42 0.23
C GLU A 3 -11.68 -7.16 -0.91
N LEU A 4 -11.71 -7.97 -1.96
CA LEU A 4 -10.85 -7.77 -3.12
C LEU A 4 -11.38 -6.64 -4.01
N ILE A 5 -10.70 -5.49 -4.00
CA ILE A 5 -11.07 -4.32 -4.80
C ILE A 5 -10.11 -4.09 -5.96
N THR A 6 -10.53 -3.32 -6.96
CA THR A 6 -9.63 -3.02 -8.10
C THR A 6 -8.51 -2.06 -7.70
N GLN A 7 -7.40 -2.07 -8.45
CA GLN A 7 -6.29 -1.13 -8.22
C GLN A 7 -6.72 0.34 -8.26
N ALA A 8 -7.71 0.67 -9.11
CA ALA A 8 -8.25 2.01 -9.22
C ALA A 8 -9.09 2.40 -7.99
N GLU A 9 -9.89 1.46 -7.48
CA GLU A 9 -10.69 1.65 -6.26
C GLU A 9 -9.78 1.84 -5.04
N TYR A 10 -8.76 0.99 -4.90
CA TYR A 10 -7.79 1.08 -3.80
C TYR A 10 -7.01 2.38 -3.83
N ALA A 11 -6.55 2.80 -5.03
CA ALA A 11 -5.88 4.06 -5.23
C ALA A 11 -6.74 5.26 -4.78
N ARG A 12 -8.04 5.26 -5.11
CA ARG A 12 -8.98 6.29 -4.65
C ARG A 12 -9.19 6.26 -3.14
N ARG A 13 -9.35 5.09 -2.53
CA ARG A 13 -9.52 4.95 -1.07
C ARG A 13 -8.34 5.53 -0.28
N ARG A 14 -7.12 5.30 -0.76
CA ARG A 14 -5.89 5.75 -0.10
C ARG A 14 -5.44 7.15 -0.57
N ASP A 15 -6.24 7.82 -1.41
CA ASP A 15 -5.89 9.12 -2.01
C ASP A 15 -4.51 9.13 -2.68
N VAL A 16 -4.18 8.04 -3.39
CA VAL A 16 -2.92 7.90 -4.13
C VAL A 16 -3.18 7.70 -5.61
N SER A 17 -2.17 7.98 -6.43
CA SER A 17 -2.27 7.77 -7.87
C SER A 17 -2.33 6.28 -8.22
N ARG A 18 -3.25 5.91 -9.12
CA ARG A 18 -3.32 4.54 -9.67
C ARG A 18 -1.98 4.07 -10.25
N GLN A 19 -1.20 4.97 -10.86
CA GLN A 19 0.13 4.61 -11.37
C GLN A 19 1.11 4.21 -10.27
N TYR A 20 1.01 4.82 -9.09
CA TYR A 20 1.83 4.47 -7.94
C TYR A 20 1.50 3.05 -7.46
N ILE A 21 0.21 2.74 -7.30
CA ILE A 21 -0.25 1.38 -6.97
C ILE A 21 0.16 0.37 -8.04
N HIS A 22 -0.04 0.69 -9.33
CA HIS A 22 0.38 -0.17 -10.42
C HIS A 22 1.89 -0.46 -10.39
N ARG A 23 2.72 0.54 -10.10
CA ARG A 23 4.17 0.37 -9.93
C ARG A 23 4.48 -0.59 -8.77
N LEU A 24 3.82 -0.45 -7.62
CA LEU A 24 4.03 -1.34 -6.47
C LEU A 24 3.61 -2.79 -6.77
N VAL A 25 2.52 -2.98 -7.52
CA VAL A 25 2.08 -4.30 -7.99
C VAL A 25 3.07 -4.89 -8.99
N THR A 26 3.52 -4.11 -9.98
CA THR A 26 4.54 -4.56 -10.96
C THR A 26 5.88 -4.88 -10.29
N GLN A 27 6.23 -4.17 -9.22
CA GLN A 27 7.40 -4.46 -8.40
C GLN A 27 7.23 -5.67 -7.48
N GLY A 28 6.05 -6.30 -7.45
CA GLY A 28 5.74 -7.44 -6.59
C GLY A 28 5.59 -7.07 -5.11
N LYS A 29 5.46 -5.79 -4.77
CA LYS A 29 5.34 -5.32 -3.38
C LYS A 29 3.93 -5.51 -2.85
N ILE A 30 2.92 -5.18 -3.65
CA ILE A 30 1.52 -5.40 -3.30
C ILE A 30 1.06 -6.67 -4.02
N PRO A 31 0.65 -7.72 -3.28
CA PRO A 31 0.09 -8.92 -3.89
C PRO A 31 -1.27 -8.61 -4.50
N THR A 32 -1.54 -9.19 -5.67
CA THR A 32 -2.83 -9.14 -6.32
C THR A 32 -3.34 -10.54 -6.62
N ASP A 33 -4.65 -10.69 -6.60
CA ASP A 33 -5.33 -11.92 -6.97
C ASP A 33 -5.26 -12.20 -8.49
N GLU A 34 -5.73 -13.36 -8.95
CA GLU A 34 -5.77 -13.76 -10.37
C GLU A 34 -6.49 -12.73 -11.26
N LEU A 35 -7.44 -12.00 -10.69
CA LEU A 35 -8.18 -10.91 -11.35
C LEU A 35 -7.53 -9.53 -11.22
N LYS A 36 -6.26 -9.44 -10.79
CA LYS A 36 -5.52 -8.19 -10.51
C LYS A 36 -6.20 -7.29 -9.48
N ARG A 37 -6.95 -7.89 -8.55
CA ARG A 37 -7.59 -7.19 -7.43
C ARG A 37 -6.64 -7.14 -6.24
N ILE A 38 -6.71 -6.05 -5.50
CA ILE A 38 -5.92 -5.77 -4.32
C ILE A 38 -6.77 -6.05 -3.10
N ASP A 39 -6.17 -6.75 -2.14
CA ASP A 39 -6.70 -6.80 -0.79
C ASP A 39 -6.28 -5.52 -0.04
N PRO A 40 -7.24 -4.66 0.38
CA PRO A 40 -6.93 -3.39 1.00
C PRO A 40 -6.26 -3.55 2.37
N GLU A 41 -6.53 -4.61 3.12
CA GLU A 41 -5.91 -4.85 4.43
C GLU A 41 -4.42 -5.21 4.24
N ILE A 42 -4.12 -6.10 3.29
CA ILE A 42 -2.74 -6.47 2.97
C ILE A 42 -1.98 -5.30 2.35
N ALA A 43 -2.59 -4.60 1.39
CA ALA A 43 -1.94 -3.48 0.73
C ALA A 43 -1.70 -2.30 1.67
N ASP A 44 -2.58 -2.05 2.64
CA ASP A 44 -2.38 -1.03 3.65
C ASP A 44 -1.21 -1.41 4.58
N ALA A 45 -1.13 -2.67 5.02
CA ALA A 45 0.01 -3.15 5.81
C ALA A 45 1.34 -3.03 5.03
N VAL A 46 1.35 -3.32 3.73
CA VAL A 46 2.53 -3.11 2.87
C VAL A 46 2.85 -1.62 2.74
N LEU A 47 1.85 -0.78 2.50
CA LEU A 47 2.03 0.66 2.36
C LEU A 47 2.47 1.33 3.65
N ALA A 48 1.99 0.88 4.81
CA ALA A 48 2.45 1.33 6.11
C ALA A 48 3.95 1.03 6.27
N GLN A 49 4.38 -0.20 5.97
CA GLN A 49 5.80 -0.58 5.99
C GLN A 49 6.64 0.20 4.97
N LEU A 50 6.10 0.51 3.79
CA LEU A 50 6.77 1.29 2.75
C LEU A 50 6.74 2.81 2.98
N SER A 51 5.81 3.32 3.77
CA SER A 51 5.69 4.72 4.17
C SER A 51 6.50 5.03 5.43
N ASP A 52 6.93 4.00 6.15
CA ASP A 52 7.82 4.10 7.31
C ASP A 52 9.34 4.28 7.04
N PRO A 53 9.91 4.37 5.81
CA PRO A 53 11.36 4.56 5.66
C PRO A 53 11.86 5.96 6.07
N ALA A 54 10.97 6.86 6.51
CA ALA A 54 11.32 8.18 7.04
C ALA A 54 10.80 8.43 8.48
N ARG A 55 10.10 7.49 9.12
CA ARG A 55 9.61 7.67 10.50
C ARG A 55 10.64 7.31 11.58
N ARG A 56 11.90 7.07 11.19
CA ARG A 56 13.03 6.90 12.12
C ARG A 56 13.79 8.18 12.45
N LEU A 57 13.34 9.37 12.01
CA LEU A 57 14.07 10.61 12.34
C LEU A 57 13.46 11.46 13.47
N ASN A 58 12.44 10.99 14.20
CA ASN A 58 11.89 11.76 15.32
C ASN A 58 11.56 10.96 16.59
N ASP A 59 12.20 9.78 16.74
CA ASP A 59 12.26 9.07 18.03
C ASP A 59 13.66 9.31 18.63
N MET A 60 13.98 10.58 18.89
CA MET A 60 14.98 10.93 19.90
C MET A 60 14.15 11.27 21.16
N PRO A 61 14.24 10.49 22.25
CA PRO A 61 13.85 11.04 23.54
C PRO A 61 14.80 12.22 23.83
N GLU A 62 14.22 13.40 24.06
CA GLU A 62 14.92 14.50 24.72
C GLU A 62 15.42 13.97 26.08
N ASP A 63 16.75 13.99 26.26
CA ASP A 63 17.42 13.86 27.57
C ASP A 63 17.76 15.27 28.05
#